data_AF-A0A845U5L1-F1
#
_entry.id   AF-A0A845U5L1-F1
#
_cell.length_a   1.000
_cell.length_b   1.000
_cell.length_c   1.000
_cell.angle_alpha   90.00
_cell.angle_beta   90.00
_cell.angle_gamma   90.00
#
_symmetry.space_group_name_H-M   'P 1'
#
loop_
_entity.id
_entity.type
_entity.pdbx_description
1 polymer ?
#
loop_
_entity_poly.entity_id
_entity_poly.type
_entity_poly.pdbx_seq_one_letter_code
_entity_poly.pdbx_strand_id
1 'polypeptide(L)'
;MPPQQVEVTEHRVLEARCACGKVHRSDFPEGVTATTQYGPRVQATVVYLTQHHMLPILRTTRILRDTCGVTLSPGTVVRMIHTAAGNLAPTVARIADAVREAHVAHFDETGMRVAGKLHWLHTAATPNMAWVGMHTRRGQEALDAFGKPYSVWQIVPNGRGHRELFEMAEGHRTVPSVDSIEHTNHSIIEYHE
;
A
#
# COMPACT_ATOMS: atom_id res chain seq x y z
N MET A 1 -11.46 22.95 -8.43
CA MET A 1 -12.00 21.69 -7.90
C MET A 1 -12.69 22.02 -6.58
N PRO A 2 -13.93 21.56 -6.31
CA PRO A 2 -14.51 21.72 -4.99
C PRO A 2 -13.65 20.98 -3.95
N PRO A 3 -13.55 21.47 -2.70
CA PRO A 3 -12.79 20.79 -1.66
C PRO A 3 -13.39 19.41 -1.41
N GLN A 4 -12.57 18.36 -1.50
CA GLN A 4 -12.98 17.03 -1.05
C GLN A 4 -12.89 16.99 0.47
N GLN A 5 -14.04 16.94 1.13
CA GLN A 5 -14.11 16.87 2.58
C GLN A 5 -14.06 15.41 3.01
N VAL A 6 -13.17 15.13 3.94
CA VAL A 6 -13.09 13.83 4.63
C VAL A 6 -13.97 13.94 5.86
N GLU A 7 -14.90 13.00 6.01
CA GLU A 7 -15.71 12.87 7.20
C GLU A 7 -14.85 12.29 8.32
N VAL A 8 -14.88 12.88 9.51
CA VAL A 8 -14.07 12.43 10.65
C VAL A 8 -14.99 12.09 11.81
N THR A 9 -14.91 10.84 12.26
CA THR A 9 -15.68 10.33 13.39
C THR A 9 -14.75 10.15 14.58
N GLU A 10 -15.00 10.89 15.65
CA GLU A 10 -14.37 10.64 16.95
C GLU A 10 -15.26 9.71 17.77
N HIS A 11 -14.81 8.47 17.93
CA HIS A 11 -15.44 7.51 18.84
C HIS A 11 -14.96 7.79 20.25
N ARG A 12 -15.88 7.93 21.21
CA ARG A 12 -15.57 8.16 22.63
C ARG A 12 -16.21 7.08 23.47
N VAL A 13 -15.46 6.55 24.43
CA VAL A 13 -15.97 5.60 25.43
C VAL A 13 -15.82 6.20 26.83
N LEU A 14 -16.79 5.88 27.69
CA LEU A 14 -16.79 6.33 29.07
C LEU A 14 -16.12 5.28 29.96
N GLU A 15 -15.34 5.77 30.92
CA GLU A 15 -14.78 4.99 32.01
C GLU A 15 -15.31 5.54 33.34
N ALA A 16 -15.84 4.66 34.19
CA ALA A 16 -16.35 5.00 35.50
C ALA A 16 -15.73 4.11 36.57
N ARG A 17 -15.39 4.70 37.72
CA ARG A 17 -14.90 3.97 38.89
C ARG A 17 -16.01 3.87 39.93
N CYS A 18 -16.37 2.64 40.30
CA CYS A 18 -17.32 2.36 41.36
C CYS A 18 -16.71 2.68 42.74
N ALA A 19 -17.54 2.96 43.74
CA ALA A 19 -17.12 3.13 45.13
C ALA A 19 -16.36 1.91 45.70
N CYS A 20 -16.54 0.72 45.12
CA CYS A 20 -15.77 -0.48 45.47
C CYS A 20 -14.37 -0.55 44.82
N GLY A 21 -13.98 0.47 44.04
CA GLY A 21 -12.69 0.55 43.35
C GLY A 21 -12.67 -0.06 41.94
N LYS A 22 -13.71 -0.80 41.54
CA LYS A 22 -13.80 -1.41 40.20
C LYS A 22 -13.97 -0.37 39.10
N VAL A 23 -13.22 -0.52 38.02
CA VAL A 23 -13.31 0.31 36.81
C VAL A 23 -14.22 -0.38 35.80
N HIS A 24 -15.15 0.38 35.24
CA HIS A 24 -16.08 -0.04 34.20
C HIS A 24 -15.85 0.84 32.98
N ARG A 25 -15.59 0.23 31.83
CA ARG A 25 -15.34 0.94 30.58
C ARG A 25 -16.23 0.38 29.48
N SER A 26 -16.81 1.26 28.67
CA SER A 26 -17.55 0.87 27.47
C SER A 26 -16.60 0.43 26.35
N ASP A 27 -17.04 -0.52 25.54
CA ASP A 27 -16.30 -0.97 24.37
C ASP A 27 -16.49 -0.01 23.18
N PHE A 28 -15.48 0.06 22.32
CA PHE A 28 -15.61 0.73 21.03
C PHE A 28 -16.45 -0.13 20.07
N PRO A 29 -17.08 0.50 19.04
CA PRO A 29 -17.74 -0.26 17.97
C PRO A 29 -16.79 -1.25 17.29
N GLU A 30 -17.35 -2.30 16.69
CA GLU A 30 -16.57 -3.28 15.93
C GLU A 30 -15.76 -2.60 14.81
N GLY A 31 -14.49 -2.98 14.67
CA GLY A 31 -13.57 -2.40 13.70
C GLY A 31 -12.86 -1.11 14.16
N VAL A 32 -13.27 -0.51 15.28
CA VAL A 32 -12.63 0.70 15.85
C VAL A 32 -11.60 0.29 16.90
N THR A 33 -10.34 0.12 16.47
CA THR A 33 -9.33 -0.61 17.27
C THR A 33 -8.01 0.14 17.48
N ALA A 34 -7.76 1.20 16.71
CA ALA A 34 -6.53 2.00 16.81
C ALA A 34 -6.86 3.45 17.14
N THR A 35 -6.02 4.14 17.91
CA THR A 35 -6.20 5.57 18.27
C THR A 35 -6.48 6.47 17.06
N THR A 36 -5.92 6.11 15.90
CA THR A 36 -6.27 6.72 14.62
C THR A 36 -6.34 5.65 13.54
N GLN A 37 -7.45 5.59 12.81
CA GLN A 37 -7.64 4.68 11.69
C GLN A 37 -8.23 5.38 10.45
N TYR A 38 -7.99 4.78 9.29
CA TYR A 38 -8.41 5.33 8.01
C TYR A 38 -9.38 4.35 7.35
N GLY A 39 -10.51 4.85 6.87
CA GLY A 39 -11.53 4.07 6.21
C GLY A 39 -11.04 3.48 4.87
N PRO A 40 -11.78 2.50 4.33
CA PRO A 40 -11.36 1.73 3.16
C PRO A 40 -11.14 2.59 1.92
N ARG A 41 -11.88 3.70 1.77
CA ARG A 41 -11.75 4.62 0.63
C ARG A 41 -10.44 5.38 0.64
N VAL A 42 -10.04 5.95 1.79
CA VAL A 42 -8.74 6.61 1.95
C VAL A 42 -7.61 5.62 1.64
N GLN A 43 -7.71 4.39 2.17
CA GLN A 43 -6.73 3.33 1.90
C GLN A 43 -6.66 2.97 0.41
N ALA A 44 -7.82 2.80 -0.25
CA ALA A 44 -7.89 2.50 -1.68
C ALA A 44 -7.29 3.62 -2.53
N THR A 45 -7.57 4.89 -2.21
CA THR A 45 -6.99 6.05 -2.90
C THR A 45 -5.47 6.08 -2.75
N VAL A 46 -4.94 5.80 -1.56
CA VAL A 46 -3.48 5.70 -1.34
C VAL A 46 -2.86 4.61 -2.21
N VAL A 47 -3.47 3.42 -2.23
CA VAL A 47 -2.98 2.28 -3.04
C VAL A 47 -3.08 2.60 -4.53
N TYR A 48 -4.17 3.22 -4.98
CA TYR A 48 -4.35 3.62 -6.37
C TYR A 48 -3.29 4.63 -6.83
N LEU A 49 -3.07 5.69 -6.04
CA LEU A 49 -2.08 6.71 -6.37
C LEU A 49 -0.65 6.16 -6.40
N THR A 50 -0.31 5.25 -5.48
CA THR A 50 1.05 4.70 -5.39
C THR A 50 1.29 3.54 -6.36
N GLN A 51 0.35 2.61 -6.51
CA GLN A 51 0.56 1.37 -7.26
C GLN A 51 0.06 1.45 -8.71
N HIS A 52 -0.94 2.28 -9.00
CA HIS A 52 -1.43 2.45 -10.38
C HIS A 52 -0.80 3.67 -11.05
N HIS A 53 -0.74 4.80 -10.34
CA HIS A 53 -0.14 6.04 -10.87
C HIS A 53 1.35 6.22 -10.55
N MET A 54 1.95 5.24 -9.85
CA MET A 54 3.38 5.21 -9.53
C MET A 54 3.87 6.49 -8.81
N LEU A 55 2.99 7.12 -8.03
CA LEU A 55 3.37 8.33 -7.29
C LEU A 55 4.28 7.96 -6.11
N PRO A 56 5.40 8.68 -5.91
CA PRO A 56 6.24 8.49 -4.75
C PRO A 56 5.45 8.68 -3.45
N ILE A 57 5.73 7.87 -2.43
CA ILE A 57 5.01 7.88 -1.14
C ILE A 57 4.88 9.30 -0.57
N LEU A 58 5.98 10.05 -0.50
CA LEU A 58 5.97 11.42 0.03
C LEU A 58 5.17 12.39 -0.84
N ARG A 59 5.00 12.11 -2.13
CA ARG A 59 4.15 12.91 -3.01
C ARG A 59 2.68 12.58 -2.78
N THR A 60 2.35 11.31 -2.58
CA THR A 60 0.99 10.87 -2.23
C THR A 60 0.52 11.48 -0.91
N THR A 61 1.37 11.51 0.12
CA THR A 61 1.01 12.13 1.41
C THR A 61 0.74 13.63 1.27
N ARG A 62 1.54 14.34 0.45
CA ARG A 62 1.30 15.77 0.17
C ARG A 62 0.01 16.00 -0.59
N ILE A 63 -0.27 15.21 -1.62
CA ILE A 63 -1.51 15.32 -2.40
C ILE A 63 -2.72 15.16 -1.47
N LEU A 64 -2.76 14.10 -0.67
CA LEU A 64 -3.91 13.85 0.23
C LEU A 64 -4.09 14.95 1.28
N ARG A 65 -3.00 15.53 1.78
CA ARG A 65 -3.09 16.69 2.67
C ARG A 65 -3.64 17.91 1.94
N ASP A 66 -3.13 18.21 0.75
CA ASP A 66 -3.46 19.44 0.03
C ASP A 66 -4.86 19.38 -0.60
N THR A 67 -5.37 18.19 -0.94
CA THR A 67 -6.70 18.00 -1.56
C THR A 67 -7.79 17.60 -0.58
N CYS A 68 -7.46 16.81 0.44
CA CYS A 68 -8.42 16.18 1.35
C CYS A 68 -8.17 16.54 2.83
N GLY A 69 -7.12 17.30 3.16
CA GLY A 69 -6.76 17.62 4.54
C GLY A 69 -6.17 16.47 5.35
N VAL A 70 -5.96 15.29 4.74
CA VAL A 70 -5.51 14.07 5.45
C VAL A 70 -4.00 14.02 5.52
N THR A 71 -3.45 13.96 6.73
CA THR A 71 -2.00 13.83 6.95
C THR A 71 -1.64 12.38 7.24
N LEU A 72 -0.94 11.75 6.30
CA LEU A 72 -0.44 10.38 6.44
C LEU A 72 1.07 10.36 6.68
N SER A 73 1.52 9.48 7.59
CA SER A 73 2.93 9.14 7.68
C SER A 73 3.34 8.20 6.54
N PRO A 74 4.61 8.23 6.09
CA PRO A 74 5.10 7.29 5.06
C PRO A 74 4.90 5.83 5.47
N GLY A 75 5.13 5.49 6.74
CA GLY A 75 4.90 4.15 7.27
C GLY A 75 3.44 3.71 7.21
N THR A 76 2.49 4.65 7.33
CA THR A 76 1.06 4.36 7.15
C THR A 76 0.73 4.01 5.70
N VAL A 77 1.30 4.75 4.75
CA VAL A 77 1.16 4.43 3.31
C VAL A 77 1.73 3.04 3.00
N VAL A 78 2.93 2.74 3.50
CA VAL A 78 3.57 1.42 3.33
C VAL A 78 2.70 0.30 3.92
N ARG A 79 2.13 0.50 5.12
CA ARG A 79 1.19 -0.46 5.73
C ARG A 79 -0.03 -0.71 4.85
N MET A 80 -0.67 0.34 4.32
CA MET A 80 -1.82 0.22 3.42
C MET A 80 -1.47 -0.57 2.16
N ILE A 81 -0.29 -0.32 1.57
CA ILE A 81 0.20 -1.08 0.40
C ILE A 81 0.37 -2.56 0.76
N HIS A 82 0.99 -2.89 1.90
CA HIS A 82 1.16 -4.28 2.33
C HIS A 82 -0.18 -4.99 2.60
N THR A 83 -1.12 -4.31 3.26
CA THR A 83 -2.47 -4.85 3.48
C THR A 83 -3.16 -5.12 2.15
N ALA A 84 -3.10 -4.18 1.21
CA ALA A 84 -3.67 -4.38 -0.13
C ALA A 84 -3.00 -5.52 -0.88
N ALA A 85 -1.67 -5.65 -0.80
CA ALA A 85 -0.94 -6.75 -1.41
C ALA A 85 -1.38 -8.12 -0.85
N GLY A 86 -1.56 -8.23 0.46
CA GLY A 86 -2.08 -9.44 1.10
C GLY A 86 -3.51 -9.77 0.63
N ASN A 87 -4.39 -8.78 0.61
CA ASN A 87 -5.78 -8.96 0.19
C ASN A 87 -5.90 -9.31 -1.32
N LEU A 88 -4.98 -8.79 -2.15
CA LEU A 88 -4.98 -9.03 -3.59
C LEU A 88 -4.20 -10.28 -4.00
N ALA A 89 -3.44 -10.91 -3.09
CA ALA A 89 -2.62 -12.08 -3.42
C ALA A 89 -3.41 -13.22 -4.11
N PRO A 90 -4.64 -13.59 -3.68
CA PRO A 90 -5.43 -14.60 -4.38
C PRO A 90 -5.81 -14.18 -5.81
N THR A 91 -6.07 -12.89 -6.02
CA THR A 91 -6.38 -12.33 -7.35
C THR A 91 -5.16 -12.36 -8.26
N VAL A 92 -3.98 -11.99 -7.72
CA VAL A 92 -2.71 -12.06 -8.45
C VAL A 92 -2.39 -13.50 -8.85
N ALA A 93 -2.65 -14.48 -7.97
CA ALA A 93 -2.47 -15.90 -8.29
C ALA A 93 -3.39 -16.34 -9.44
N ARG A 94 -4.67 -15.96 -9.41
CA ARG A 94 -5.63 -16.26 -10.50
C ARG A 94 -5.24 -15.61 -11.83
N ILE A 95 -4.72 -14.39 -11.80
CA ILE A 95 -4.19 -13.72 -13.01
C ILE A 95 -2.98 -14.51 -13.53
N ALA A 96 -2.09 -14.95 -12.65
CA ALA A 96 -0.96 -15.78 -13.04
C ALA A 96 -1.42 -17.11 -13.67
N ASP A 97 -2.41 -17.80 -13.11
CA ASP A 97 -2.98 -19.02 -13.72
C ASP A 97 -3.58 -18.72 -15.12
N ALA A 98 -4.39 -17.67 -15.23
CA ALA A 98 -5.04 -17.31 -16.49
C ALA A 98 -4.04 -16.93 -17.61
N VAL A 99 -2.96 -16.20 -17.27
CA VAL A 99 -1.89 -15.88 -18.22
C VAL A 99 -1.14 -17.14 -18.65
N ARG A 100 -0.97 -18.11 -17.74
CA ARG A 100 -0.31 -19.40 -18.03
C ARG A 100 -1.13 -20.30 -18.95
N GLU A 101 -2.44 -20.27 -18.82
CA GLU A 101 -3.37 -21.04 -19.65
C GLU A 101 -3.68 -20.36 -21.00
N ALA A 102 -3.23 -19.11 -21.20
CA ALA A 102 -3.48 -18.38 -22.42
C ALA A 102 -2.77 -19.01 -23.62
N HIS A 103 -3.46 -19.06 -24.76
CA HIS A 103 -2.89 -19.55 -26.03
C HIS A 103 -1.68 -18.71 -26.47
N VAL A 104 -1.68 -17.40 -26.19
CA VAL A 104 -0.58 -16.48 -26.46
C VAL A 104 -0.41 -15.53 -25.28
N ALA A 105 0.82 -15.38 -24.81
CA ALA A 105 1.23 -14.39 -23.83
C ALA A 105 2.49 -13.66 -24.32
N HIS A 106 2.58 -12.37 -24.02
CA HIS A 106 3.72 -11.51 -24.31
C HIS A 106 4.57 -11.32 -23.06
N PHE A 107 5.88 -11.32 -23.23
CA PHE A 107 6.83 -11.18 -22.13
C PHE A 107 7.71 -9.96 -22.34
N ASP A 108 7.98 -9.26 -21.24
CA ASP A 108 8.96 -8.18 -21.20
C ASP A 108 9.72 -8.21 -19.87
N GLU A 109 10.96 -7.71 -19.89
CA GLU A 109 11.85 -7.68 -18.74
C GLU A 109 12.50 -6.31 -18.62
N THR A 110 12.16 -5.60 -17.54
CA THR A 110 12.71 -4.27 -17.28
C THR A 110 13.60 -4.30 -16.04
N GLY A 111 14.83 -3.81 -16.17
CA GLY A 111 15.75 -3.68 -15.03
C GLY A 111 15.32 -2.56 -14.09
N MET A 112 15.37 -2.80 -12.78
CA MET A 112 15.11 -1.80 -11.74
C MET A 112 16.15 -1.89 -10.63
N ARG A 113 16.49 -0.77 -10.00
CA ARG A 113 17.40 -0.78 -8.84
C ARG A 113 16.62 -0.75 -7.54
N VAL A 114 16.87 -1.74 -6.68
CA VAL A 114 16.31 -1.82 -5.33
C VAL A 114 17.47 -1.79 -4.35
N ALA A 115 17.51 -0.80 -3.46
CA ALA A 115 18.61 -0.58 -2.52
C ALA A 115 20.01 -0.68 -3.20
N GLY A 116 20.15 -0.03 -4.36
CA GLY A 116 21.40 -0.01 -5.13
C GLY A 116 21.73 -1.29 -5.90
N LYS A 117 20.97 -2.39 -5.76
CA LYS A 117 21.18 -3.65 -6.48
C LYS A 117 20.26 -3.74 -7.70
N LEU A 118 20.73 -4.35 -8.78
CA LEU A 118 19.91 -4.59 -9.96
C LEU A 118 18.97 -5.77 -9.73
N HIS A 119 17.68 -5.52 -9.94
CA HIS A 119 16.61 -6.50 -10.01
C HIS A 119 15.96 -6.40 -11.39
N TRP A 120 15.16 -7.40 -11.74
CA TRP A 120 14.42 -7.47 -12.98
C TRP A 120 12.94 -7.62 -12.67
N LEU A 121 12.15 -6.73 -13.26
CA LEU A 121 10.72 -6.82 -13.31
C LEU A 121 10.34 -7.63 -14.56
N HIS A 122 9.65 -8.74 -14.35
CA HIS A 122 9.21 -9.66 -15.38
C HIS A 122 7.71 -9.47 -15.59
N THR A 123 7.30 -9.20 -16.82
CA THR A 123 5.88 -9.06 -17.18
C THR A 123 5.46 -10.21 -18.06
N ALA A 124 4.29 -10.76 -17.82
CA ALA A 124 3.60 -11.72 -18.68
C ALA A 124 2.17 -11.21 -18.92
N ALA A 125 1.80 -10.96 -20.17
CA ALA A 125 0.56 -10.27 -20.49
C ALA A 125 -0.20 -10.90 -21.67
N THR A 126 -1.52 -10.88 -21.57
CA THR A 126 -2.49 -11.14 -22.65
C THR A 126 -3.18 -9.81 -23.01
N PRO A 127 -4.08 -9.75 -24.00
CA PRO A 127 -4.83 -8.53 -24.30
C PRO A 127 -5.65 -7.96 -23.13
N ASN A 128 -5.99 -8.78 -22.13
CA ASN A 128 -6.88 -8.41 -21.03
C ASN A 128 -6.27 -8.59 -19.63
N MET A 129 -5.08 -9.16 -19.51
CA MET A 129 -4.45 -9.44 -18.21
C MET A 129 -2.96 -9.18 -18.27
N ALA A 130 -2.41 -8.70 -17.16
CA ALA A 130 -0.98 -8.55 -16.97
C ALA A 130 -0.59 -9.08 -15.59
N TRP A 131 0.38 -9.97 -15.58
CA TRP A 131 1.07 -10.41 -14.38
C TRP A 131 2.46 -9.79 -14.36
N VAL A 132 2.89 -9.36 -13.18
CA VAL A 132 4.21 -8.75 -12.98
C VAL A 132 4.88 -9.38 -11.75
N GLY A 133 6.11 -9.84 -11.92
CA GLY A 133 6.94 -10.41 -10.86
C GLY A 133 8.32 -9.76 -10.80
N MET A 134 9.00 -9.88 -9.65
CA MET A 134 10.36 -9.37 -9.48
C MET A 134 11.34 -10.49 -9.14
N HIS A 135 12.49 -10.51 -9.80
CA HIS A 135 13.56 -11.46 -9.53
C HIS A 135 14.93 -10.77 -9.59
N THR A 136 15.95 -11.30 -8.92
CA THR A 136 17.33 -10.77 -8.97
C THR A 136 18.05 -11.13 -10.29
N ARG A 137 17.46 -12.01 -11.08
CA ARG A 137 18.01 -12.55 -12.33
C ARG A 137 17.06 -12.29 -13.49
N ARG A 138 17.62 -12.25 -14.69
CA ARG A 138 16.91 -12.13 -15.97
C ARG A 138 16.80 -13.51 -16.62
N GLY A 139 15.84 -13.69 -17.52
CA GLY A 139 15.74 -14.83 -18.41
C GLY A 139 15.25 -16.10 -17.72
N GLN A 140 15.66 -17.25 -18.25
CA GLN A 140 15.09 -18.55 -17.92
C GLN A 140 15.11 -18.88 -16.42
N GLU A 141 16.18 -18.50 -15.70
CA GLU A 141 16.30 -18.76 -14.27
C GLU A 141 15.16 -18.13 -13.45
N ALA A 142 14.76 -16.90 -13.80
CA ALA A 142 13.64 -16.23 -13.15
C ALA A 142 12.30 -16.86 -13.55
N LEU A 143 12.14 -17.18 -14.84
CA LEU A 143 10.93 -17.82 -15.36
C LEU A 143 10.69 -19.21 -14.72
N ASP A 144 11.76 -19.97 -14.51
CA ASP A 144 11.70 -21.27 -13.83
C ASP A 144 11.30 -21.09 -12.35
N ALA A 145 11.85 -20.07 -11.67
CA ALA A 145 11.55 -19.76 -10.27
C ALA A 145 10.10 -19.30 -10.04
N PHE A 146 9.49 -18.62 -11.02
CA PHE A 146 8.07 -18.24 -10.97
C PHE A 146 7.11 -19.41 -11.21
N GLY A 147 7.64 -20.62 -11.42
CA GLY A 147 6.87 -21.80 -11.77
C GLY A 147 6.61 -21.79 -13.27
N LYS A 148 7.42 -22.54 -14.01
CA LYS A 148 7.30 -22.72 -15.46
C LYS A 148 5.85 -22.74 -15.92
N PRO A 149 5.57 -21.96 -16.95
CA PRO A 149 4.54 -22.31 -17.89
C PRO A 149 5.21 -22.57 -19.25
N TYR A 150 4.48 -23.18 -20.16
CA TYR A 150 4.83 -23.26 -21.59
C TYR A 150 5.82 -24.35 -22.01
N SER A 151 5.26 -25.36 -22.66
CA SER A 151 5.88 -26.00 -23.81
C SER A 151 5.65 -25.12 -25.05
N VAL A 152 6.73 -24.56 -25.60
CA VAL A 152 6.85 -24.03 -26.98
C VAL A 152 6.08 -22.73 -27.31
N TRP A 153 6.81 -21.62 -27.50
CA TRP A 153 6.79 -20.67 -28.64
C TRP A 153 7.41 -19.29 -28.30
N GLN A 154 7.72 -18.56 -29.38
CA GLN A 154 8.79 -17.56 -29.56
C GLN A 154 8.74 -16.32 -28.66
N ILE A 155 9.82 -16.12 -27.91
CA ILE A 155 10.25 -14.81 -27.39
C ILE A 155 10.44 -13.87 -28.58
N VAL A 156 9.65 -12.80 -28.68
CA VAL A 156 9.97 -11.64 -29.53
C VAL A 156 10.74 -10.66 -28.64
N PRO A 157 12.07 -10.58 -28.75
CA PRO A 157 12.85 -9.69 -27.90
C PRO A 157 12.74 -8.28 -28.47
N ASN A 158 11.97 -7.41 -27.83
CA ASN A 158 12.06 -5.98 -28.10
C ASN A 158 12.88 -5.31 -27.00
N GLY A 159 14.10 -4.93 -27.36
CA GLY A 159 15.03 -4.25 -26.49
C GLY A 159 14.78 -2.74 -26.40
N ARG A 160 15.25 -2.21 -25.26
CA ARG A 160 15.65 -0.83 -24.94
C ARG A 160 14.57 0.20 -24.59
N GLY A 161 14.79 0.77 -23.41
CA GLY A 161 14.40 2.11 -22.96
C GLY A 161 14.14 2.07 -21.46
N HIS A 162 14.42 3.05 -20.61
CA HIS A 162 15.10 4.34 -20.65
C HIS A 162 15.06 4.82 -19.17
N ARG A 163 16.04 5.64 -18.73
CA ARG A 163 16.04 6.52 -17.51
C ARG A 163 16.12 5.87 -16.12
N GLU A 164 17.11 6.18 -15.27
CA GLU A 164 17.48 7.46 -14.61
C GLU A 164 16.51 7.93 -13.51
N LEU A 165 17.14 8.47 -12.44
CA LEU A 165 16.62 9.21 -11.27
C LEU A 165 16.32 8.36 -10.01
N PHE A 166 16.69 8.74 -8.78
CA PHE A 166 17.70 9.62 -8.15
C PHE A 166 17.62 9.31 -6.64
N GLU A 167 18.69 9.61 -5.90
CA GLU A 167 18.96 9.14 -4.52
C GLU A 167 18.66 10.20 -3.43
N MET A 168 18.72 9.78 -2.15
CA MET A 168 18.88 10.54 -0.87
C MET A 168 17.64 11.23 -0.24
N ALA A 169 17.56 11.53 1.08
CA ALA A 169 18.05 10.98 2.36
C ALA A 169 17.42 11.86 3.51
N GLU A 170 17.21 11.23 4.68
CA GLU A 170 17.12 11.66 6.10
C GLU A 170 16.84 13.11 6.61
N GLY A 171 16.26 13.21 7.83
CA GLY A 171 16.54 14.32 8.78
C GLY A 171 15.44 14.73 9.80
N HIS A 172 15.72 14.56 11.09
CA HIS A 172 14.92 14.80 12.33
C HIS A 172 14.44 16.24 12.66
N ARG A 173 13.34 16.38 13.43
CA ARG A 173 13.34 16.90 14.83
C ARG A 173 11.97 16.98 15.56
N THR A 174 12.11 16.91 16.88
CA THR A 174 11.28 16.93 18.12
C THR A 174 10.09 17.89 18.27
N VAL A 175 9.16 17.55 19.18
CA VAL A 175 8.07 18.41 19.73
C VAL A 175 8.06 18.29 21.28
N PRO A 176 7.78 19.38 22.05
CA PRO A 176 7.87 19.37 23.52
C PRO A 176 6.56 18.99 24.26
N SER A 177 6.73 18.74 25.56
CA SER A 177 5.80 18.28 26.61
C SER A 177 4.82 19.32 27.14
N VAL A 178 3.67 18.88 27.68
CA VAL A 178 3.02 19.47 28.88
C VAL A 178 2.14 18.42 29.61
N ASP A 179 2.26 18.34 30.94
CA ASP A 179 1.39 17.68 31.94
C ASP A 179 0.05 18.46 32.14
N SER A 180 -1.02 18.08 32.85
CA SER A 180 -1.72 16.86 33.33
C SER A 180 -3.08 17.36 33.91
N ILE A 181 -4.13 16.51 33.93
CA ILE A 181 -5.18 16.33 34.97
C ILE A 181 -6.28 15.40 34.39
N GLU A 182 -6.58 14.32 35.12
CA GLU A 182 -7.26 13.11 34.63
C GLU A 182 -8.79 13.13 34.78
N HIS A 183 -9.45 13.14 33.62
CA HIS A 183 -10.56 12.24 33.29
C HIS A 183 -10.15 11.56 31.99
N THR A 184 -9.91 10.24 31.99
CA THR A 184 -9.41 9.58 30.77
C THR A 184 -10.58 9.28 29.84
N ASN A 185 -10.97 10.27 29.05
CA ASN A 185 -11.72 10.00 27.83
C ASN A 185 -10.79 9.26 26.88
N HIS A 186 -11.06 7.99 26.65
CA HIS A 186 -10.42 7.27 25.56
C HIS A 186 -11.18 7.59 24.28
N SER A 187 -10.48 8.17 23.30
CA SER A 187 -11.03 8.41 21.98
C SER A 187 -10.22 7.72 20.89
N ILE A 188 -10.93 7.34 19.83
CA ILE A 188 -10.38 6.85 18.57
C ILE A 188 -10.90 7.75 17.46
N ILE A 189 -9.99 8.23 16.61
CA ILE A 189 -10.33 9.05 15.44
C ILE A 189 -10.35 8.17 14.20
N GLU A 190 -11.44 8.21 13.46
CA GLU A 190 -11.60 7.50 12.20
C GLU A 190 -11.89 8.47 11.05
N TYR A 191 -11.16 8.32 9.96
CA TYR A 191 -11.29 9.15 8.75
C TYR A 191 -12.06 8.38 7.66
N HIS A 192 -13.19 8.93 7.22
CA HIS A 192 -14.06 8.43 6.15
C HIS A 192 -14.07 9.39 4.96
N GLU A 193 -14.36 8.88 3.77
CA GLU A 193 -14.50 9.69 2.54
C GLU A 193 -15.89 9.50 1.94
#